data_AF-A0A2D5X4D2-F1
#
_entry.id   AF-A0A2D5X4D2-F1
#
_cell.length_a   1.000
_cell.length_b   1.000
_cell.length_c   1.000
_cell.angle_alpha   90.00
_cell.angle_beta   90.00
_cell.angle_gamma   90.00
#
_symmetry.space_group_name_H-M   'P 1'
#
loop_
_entity.id
_entity.type
_entity.pdbx_description
1 polymer ?
#
loop_
_entity_poly.entity_id
_entity_poly.type
_entity_poly.pdbx_seq_one_letter_code
_entity_poly.pdbx_strand_id
1 'polypeptide(L)'
;MTQIFTEVYINTINLENYVTGAAQPKLNQARLNSIPIPLPPTNIQKELVTQLEAEQELVNGSKNLVSIFEQKIKDKIAEVWGD
;
A
#
# COMPACT_ATOMS: atom_id res chain seq x y z
N MET A 1 15.51 1.80 4.98
CA MET A 1 15.12 0.80 6.00
C MET A 1 14.16 1.40 7.03
N THR A 2 14.61 2.30 7.92
CA THR A 2 13.70 2.92 8.91
C THR A 2 12.58 3.77 8.28
N GLN A 3 12.84 4.47 7.17
CA GLN A 3 11.79 5.18 6.43
C GLN A 3 10.69 4.24 5.91
N ILE A 4 11.07 3.11 5.30
CA ILE A 4 10.13 2.11 4.75
C ILE A 4 9.31 1.50 5.89
N PHE A 5 9.96 1.15 6.99
CA PHE A 5 9.28 0.65 8.18
C PHE A 5 8.24 1.67 8.70
N THR A 6 8.60 2.95 8.81
CA THR A 6 7.66 4.00 9.24
C THR A 6 6.47 4.14 8.27
N GLU A 7 6.72 4.10 6.97
CA GLU A 7 5.67 4.17 5.95
C GLU A 7 4.68 3.00 6.06
N VAL A 8 5.20 1.76 6.14
CA VAL A 8 4.39 0.56 6.35
C VAL A 8 3.58 0.66 7.64
N TYR A 9 4.21 1.08 8.73
CA TYR A 9 3.53 1.22 10.02
C TYR A 9 2.38 2.24 9.94
N ILE A 10 2.62 3.42 9.38
CA ILE A 10 1.57 4.46 9.23
C ILE A 10 0.42 3.95 8.37
N ASN A 11 0.71 3.20 7.30
CA ASN A 11 -0.30 2.65 6.39
C ASN A 11 -1.10 1.48 7.01
N THR A 12 -0.67 0.91 8.14
CA THR A 12 -1.31 -0.25 8.78
C THR A 12 -2.11 0.10 10.03
N ILE A 13 -1.88 1.27 10.64
CA ILE A 13 -2.62 1.71 11.83
C ILE A 13 -3.92 2.45 11.49
N ASN A 14 -4.87 2.47 12.43
CA ASN A 14 -6.04 3.32 12.31
C ASN A 14 -5.67 4.80 12.58
N LEU A 15 -5.85 5.65 11.56
CA LEU A 15 -5.56 7.08 11.61
C LEU A 15 -6.72 7.95 12.12
N GLU A 16 -7.89 7.40 12.41
CA GLU A 16 -9.09 8.14 12.87
C GLU A 16 -8.79 9.07 14.05
N ASN A 17 -8.02 8.57 15.02
CA ASN A 17 -7.64 9.34 16.21
C ASN A 17 -6.62 10.45 15.94
N TYR A 18 -6.09 10.55 14.71
CA TYR A 18 -5.07 11.51 14.29
C TYR A 18 -5.58 12.46 13.19
N VAL A 19 -6.61 12.07 12.44
CA VAL A 19 -7.27 12.98 11.50
C VAL A 19 -8.16 13.98 12.23
N THR A 20 -8.45 15.09 11.55
CA THR A 20 -9.30 16.19 12.03
C THR A 20 -10.27 16.60 10.93
N GLY A 21 -11.40 17.22 11.30
CA GLY A 21 -12.45 17.62 10.35
C GLY A 21 -13.45 16.51 10.07
N ALA A 22 -14.74 16.80 10.29
CA ALA A 22 -15.81 15.80 10.18
C ALA A 22 -16.17 15.46 8.72
N ALA A 23 -16.27 16.48 7.85
CA ALA A 23 -16.69 16.29 6.46
C ALA A 23 -15.53 15.94 5.50
N GLN A 24 -14.31 16.37 5.82
CA GLN A 24 -13.10 16.04 5.07
C GLN A 24 -11.98 15.72 6.05
N PRO A 25 -11.62 14.43 6.22
CA PRO A 25 -10.52 14.03 7.09
C PRO A 25 -9.23 14.70 6.64
N LYS A 26 -8.57 15.39 7.57
CA LYS A 26 -7.30 16.07 7.35
C LYS A 26 -6.28 15.64 8.40
N LEU A 27 -5.16 15.11 7.92
CA LEU A 27 -3.97 14.86 8.73
C LEU A 27 -2.99 16.01 8.52
N ASN A 28 -2.78 16.84 9.54
CA ASN A 28 -1.81 17.92 9.50
C ASN A 28 -0.46 17.49 10.12
N GLN A 29 0.58 18.30 9.93
CA GLN A 29 1.93 17.95 10.40
C GLN A 29 2.01 17.74 11.92
N ALA A 30 1.30 18.54 12.72
CA ALA A 30 1.29 18.38 14.18
C ALA A 30 0.70 17.03 14.60
N ARG A 31 -0.39 16.60 13.94
CA ARG A 31 -1.04 15.31 14.20
C ARG A 31 -0.23 14.13 13.69
N LEU A 32 0.40 14.26 12.52
CA LEU A 32 1.34 13.27 12.00
C LEU A 32 2.49 13.04 12.99
N ASN A 33 3.09 14.12 13.50
CA ASN A 33 4.20 14.05 14.46
C ASN A 33 3.78 13.51 15.84
N SER A 34 2.48 13.47 16.15
CA SER A 34 1.98 12.89 17.41
C SER A 34 1.77 11.37 17.37
N ILE A 35 1.90 10.75 16.20
CA ILE A 35 1.72 9.30 16.05
C ILE A 35 2.92 8.59 16.71
N PRO A 36 2.70 7.73 17.71
CA PRO A 36 3.78 6.94 18.30
C PRO A 36 4.24 5.86 17.31
N ILE A 37 5.51 5.92 16.93
CA ILE A 37 6.14 4.93 16.05
C ILE A 37 6.99 3.98 16.91
N PRO A 38 6.68 2.67 16.96
CA PRO A 38 7.54 1.69 17.61
C PRO A 38 8.84 1.57 16.83
N LEU A 39 9.99 1.65 17.49
CA LEU A 39 11.30 1.54 16.83
C LEU A 39 12.04 0.30 17.32
N PRO A 40 11.75 -0.89 16.74
CA PRO A 40 12.43 -2.11 17.13
C PRO A 40 13.91 -2.09 16.67
N PRO A 41 14.77 -3.00 17.16
CA PRO A 41 16.15 -3.12 16.70
C PRO A 41 16.26 -3.26 15.17
N THR A 42 17.35 -2.75 14.59
CA THR A 42 17.55 -2.67 13.13
C THR A 42 17.43 -4.00 12.42
N ASN A 43 17.86 -5.11 13.04
CA ASN A 43 17.71 -6.45 12.47
C ASN A 43 16.23 -6.84 12.30
N ILE A 44 15.39 -6.52 13.29
CA ILE A 44 13.95 -6.79 13.25
C ILE A 44 13.27 -5.88 12.22
N GLN A 45 13.65 -4.60 12.14
CA GLN A 45 13.14 -3.71 11.08
C GLN A 45 13.42 -4.27 9.68
N LYS A 46 14.63 -4.79 9.46
CA LYS A 46 15.04 -5.40 8.17
C LYS A 46 14.23 -6.64 7.86
N GLU A 47 14.12 -7.55 8.82
CA GLU A 47 13.38 -8.81 8.65
C GLU A 47 11.93 -8.56 8.25
N LEU A 48 11.24 -7.66 8.95
CA LEU A 48 9.84 -7.31 8.66
C LEU A 48 9.69 -6.70 7.27
N VAL A 49 10.55 -5.73 6.91
CA VAL A 49 10.48 -5.07 5.60
C VAL A 49 10.75 -6.07 4.47
N THR A 50 11.75 -6.95 4.61
CA THR A 50 12.06 -7.96 3.59
C THR A 50 10.92 -8.95 3.37
N GLN A 51 10.24 -9.39 4.43
CA GLN A 51 9.08 -10.27 4.30
C GLN A 51 7.94 -9.58 3.53
N LEU A 52 7.64 -8.34 3.89
CA LEU A 52 6.60 -7.55 3.23
C LEU A 52 6.92 -7.24 1.76
N GLU A 53 8.17 -6.93 1.44
CA GLU A 53 8.61 -6.70 0.06
C GLU A 53 8.39 -7.94 -0.80
N ALA A 54 8.76 -9.13 -0.31
CA ALA A 54 8.54 -10.39 -1.01
C ALA A 54 7.04 -10.67 -1.26
N GLU A 55 6.18 -10.41 -0.27
CA GLU A 55 4.73 -10.54 -0.45
C GLU A 55 4.18 -9.52 -1.45
N GLN A 56 4.66 -8.28 -1.40
CA GLN A 56 4.24 -7.20 -2.30
C GLN A 56 4.62 -7.51 -3.76
N GLU A 57 5.77 -8.13 -4.01
CA GLU A 57 6.17 -8.60 -5.34
C GLU A 57 5.17 -9.61 -5.92
N LEU A 58 4.74 -10.59 -5.11
CA LEU A 58 3.75 -11.59 -5.52
C LEU A 58 2.39 -10.95 -5.85
N VAL A 59 1.95 -10.00 -5.03
CA VAL A 59 0.71 -9.25 -5.27
C VAL A 59 0.79 -8.43 -6.55
N ASN A 60 1.92 -7.75 -6.78
CA ASN A 60 2.14 -6.95 -7.99
C ASN A 60 2.17 -7.81 -9.24
N GLY A 61 2.85 -8.96 -9.21
CA GLY A 61 2.83 -9.94 -10.29
C GLY A 61 1.41 -10.39 -10.63
N SER A 62 0.60 -10.67 -9.59
CA SER A 62 -0.80 -11.06 -9.75
C SER A 62 -1.65 -9.95 -10.39
N LYS A 63 -1.50 -8.70 -9.93
CA LYS A 63 -2.19 -7.54 -10.52
C LYS A 63 -1.82 -7.31 -11.99
N ASN A 64 -0.54 -7.49 -12.33
CA ASN A 64 -0.08 -7.38 -13.72
C ASN A 64 -0.73 -8.47 -14.59
N LEU A 65 -0.82 -9.71 -14.11
CA LEU A 65 -1.51 -10.77 -14.82
C LEU A 65 -2.99 -10.45 -15.04
N VAL A 66 -3.69 -9.95 -14.01
CA VAL A 66 -5.10 -9.53 -14.13
C VAL A 66 -5.25 -8.49 -15.24
N SER A 67 -4.41 -7.45 -15.24
CA SER A 67 -4.42 -6.41 -16.29
C SER A 67 -4.20 -6.97 -17.69
N ILE A 68 -3.26 -7.91 -17.86
CA ILE A 68 -3.03 -8.60 -19.14
C ILE A 68 -4.27 -9.37 -19.59
N PHE A 69 -4.93 -10.10 -18.69
CA PHE A 69 -6.14 -10.85 -19.03
C PHE A 69 -7.33 -9.94 -19.33
N GLU A 70 -7.50 -8.85 -18.60
CA GLU A 70 -8.52 -7.83 -18.90
C GLU A 70 -8.33 -7.27 -20.32
N GLN A 71 -7.09 -6.97 -20.72
CA GLN A 71 -6.81 -6.50 -22.07
C GLN A 71 -7.11 -7.57 -23.13
N LYS A 72 -6.68 -8.81 -22.91
CA LYS A 72 -6.98 -9.93 -23.84
C LYS A 72 -8.48 -10.16 -24.02
N ILE A 73 -9.26 -10.03 -22.95
CA ILE A 73 -10.72 -10.14 -23.01
C ILE A 73 -11.31 -9.00 -23.86
N LYS A 74 -10.85 -7.76 -23.65
CA LYS A 74 -11.27 -6.60 -24.47
C LYS A 74 -10.95 -6.82 -25.95
N ASP A 75 -9.72 -7.25 -26.25
CA ASP A 75 -9.28 -7.50 -27.61
C ASP A 75 -10.13 -8.59 -28.28
N LYS A 76 -10.44 -9.68 -27.56
CA LYS A 76 -11.27 -10.76 -28.09
C LYS A 76 -12.73 -10.34 -28.30
N ILE A 77 -13.30 -9.53 -27.41
CA ILE A 77 -14.63 -8.96 -27.60
C ILE A 77 -14.66 -8.09 -28.86
N ALA A 78 -13.65 -7.24 -29.07
CA ALA A 78 -13.52 -6.41 -30.26
C ALA A 78 -13.38 -7.25 -31.55
N GLU A 79 -12.66 -8.38 -31.50
CA GLU A 79 -12.53 -9.30 -32.65
C GLU A 79 -13.86 -9.98 -33.02
N VAL A 80 -14.64 -10.43 -32.02
CA VAL A 80 -15.89 -11.18 -32.26
C VAL A 80 -17.06 -10.26 -32.63
N TRP A 81 -17.05 -9.03 -32.13
CA TRP A 81 -18.15 -8.07 -32.27
C TRP A 81 -17.78 -6.84 -33.12
N GLY A 82 -16.64 -6.86 -33.80
CA GLY A 82 -16.20 -5.77 -34.66
C GLY A 82 -16.87 -5.80 -36.04
N ASP A 83 -17.36 -4.63 -36.47
CA ASP A 83 -17.24 -4.16 -37.87
C ASP A 83 -15.76 -4.13 -38.30
#